data_AF-A0A5S3WH42-F1
#
_entry.id   AF-A0A5S3WH42-F1
#
_cell.length_a   1.000
_cell.length_b   1.000
_cell.length_c   1.000
_cell.angle_alpha   90.00
_cell.angle_beta   90.00
_cell.angle_gamma   90.00
#
_symmetry.space_group_name_H-M   'P 1'
#
loop_
_entity.id
_entity.type
_entity.pdbx_description
1 polymer ?
#
loop_
_entity_poly.entity_id
_entity_poly.type
_entity_poly.pdbx_seq_one_letter_code
_entity_poly.pdbx_strand_id
1 'polypeptide(L)'
;MDHDPQSPLFNALNGQVGILGHSYGGAAAFYTAAKAPEVTAIVNMDGTVFGWQDITVTQPFMYVQADEEYFSEIFINVHNKGYLALFESFNHVSFSDIVVLKDWLENGLKDTPQFNAILDVARLNAAFLSTTLITPRPHLCQLSKAKPYFP
;
A
#
# COMPACT_ATOMS: atom_id res chain seq x y z
N MET A 1 19.51 17.24 -4.84
CA MET A 1 19.92 16.31 -3.77
C MET A 1 20.69 15.11 -4.33
N ASP A 2 20.38 14.64 -5.55
CA ASP A 2 21.14 13.59 -6.25
C ASP A 2 22.40 14.10 -6.97
N HIS A 3 22.62 15.42 -7.04
CA HIS A 3 23.79 16.03 -7.70
C HIS A 3 24.92 16.43 -6.74
N ASP A 4 24.78 16.18 -5.44
CA ASP A 4 25.82 16.45 -4.44
C ASP A 4 26.53 15.16 -4.04
N PRO A 5 27.79 14.92 -4.46
CA PRO A 5 28.55 13.71 -4.14
C PRO A 5 28.81 13.50 -2.64
N GLN A 6 28.62 14.53 -1.81
CA GLN A 6 28.75 14.43 -0.35
C GLN A 6 27.42 14.04 0.33
N SER A 7 26.31 14.00 -0.42
CA SER A 7 25.02 13.62 0.13
C SER A 7 24.96 12.12 0.43
N PRO A 8 24.40 11.69 1.57
CA PRO A 8 24.12 10.28 1.82
C PRO A 8 23.08 9.69 0.86
N LEU A 9 22.39 10.52 0.07
CA LEU A 9 21.42 10.11 -0.94
C LEU A 9 22.01 10.05 -2.35
N PHE A 10 23.26 10.48 -2.55
CA PHE A 10 23.92 10.45 -3.84
C PHE A 10 24.04 9.01 -4.35
N ASN A 11 23.47 8.72 -5.53
CA ASN A 11 23.38 7.37 -6.10
C ASN A 11 22.65 6.32 -5.23
N ALA A 12 21.92 6.71 -4.19
CA ALA A 12 21.20 5.78 -3.32
C ALA A 12 19.83 5.37 -3.86
N LEU A 13 19.31 6.07 -4.87
CA LEU A 13 17.98 5.86 -5.46
C LEU A 13 18.11 5.24 -6.86
N ASN A 14 17.26 4.27 -7.19
CA ASN A 14 17.28 3.54 -8.46
C ASN A 14 16.23 4.02 -9.49
N GLY A 15 15.55 5.14 -9.21
CA GLY A 15 14.51 5.70 -10.07
C GLY A 15 13.14 4.99 -10.01
N GLN A 16 12.99 3.96 -9.18
CA GLN A 16 11.71 3.29 -8.97
C GLN A 16 10.97 3.92 -7.79
N VAL A 17 9.73 4.37 -8.02
CA VAL A 17 8.94 5.08 -7.02
C VAL A 17 7.64 4.36 -6.76
N GLY A 18 7.49 3.80 -5.56
CA GLY A 18 6.22 3.32 -5.05
C GLY A 18 5.59 4.35 -4.10
N ILE A 19 4.27 4.48 -4.12
CA ILE A 19 3.55 5.32 -3.15
C ILE A 19 2.62 4.44 -2.33
N LEU A 20 2.64 4.62 -1.02
CA LEU A 20 1.68 4.04 -0.10
C LEU A 20 1.17 5.10 0.86
N GLY A 21 -0.06 4.95 1.32
CA GLY A 21 -0.62 5.84 2.32
C GLY A 21 -1.84 5.25 3.01
N HIS A 22 -2.10 5.73 4.22
CA HIS A 22 -3.25 5.35 5.03
C HIS A 22 -4.34 6.42 4.97
N SER A 23 -5.61 6.01 4.97
CA SER A 23 -6.77 6.90 5.01
C SER A 23 -6.68 7.95 3.88
N TYR A 24 -6.69 9.24 4.20
CA TYR A 24 -6.51 10.32 3.23
C TYR A 24 -5.20 10.20 2.42
N GLY A 25 -4.13 9.69 3.03
CA GLY A 25 -2.87 9.42 2.34
C GLY A 25 -2.99 8.30 1.29
N GLY A 26 -3.85 7.32 1.53
CA GLY A 26 -4.13 6.24 0.56
C GLY A 26 -4.90 6.76 -0.64
N ALA A 27 -5.88 7.64 -0.42
CA ALA A 27 -6.55 8.35 -1.51
C ALA A 27 -5.59 9.27 -2.28
N ALA A 28 -4.74 10.01 -1.57
CA ALA A 28 -3.71 10.84 -2.20
C ALA A 28 -2.74 10.01 -3.06
N ALA A 29 -2.36 8.80 -2.62
CA ALA A 29 -1.54 7.89 -3.41
C ALA A 29 -2.21 7.51 -4.74
N PHE A 30 -3.51 7.19 -4.70
CA PHE A 30 -4.30 6.88 -5.90
C PHE A 30 -4.37 8.07 -6.87
N TYR A 31 -4.69 9.26 -6.35
CA TYR A 31 -4.71 10.51 -7.13
C TYR A 31 -3.35 10.88 -7.72
N THR A 32 -2.27 10.61 -6.99
CA THR A 32 -0.92 10.91 -7.44
C THR A 32 -0.53 10.02 -8.60
N ALA A 33 -0.80 8.71 -8.53
CA ALA A 33 -0.51 7.78 -9.63
C ALA A 33 -1.20 8.15 -10.95
N ALA A 34 -2.41 8.71 -10.89
CA ALA A 34 -3.12 9.16 -12.07
C ALA A 34 -2.47 10.39 -12.75
N LYS A 35 -1.63 11.14 -12.03
CA LYS A 35 -0.99 12.39 -12.52
C LYS A 35 0.51 12.26 -12.73
N ALA A 36 1.14 11.30 -12.08
CA ALA A 36 2.59 11.12 -12.03
C ALA A 36 2.98 9.78 -12.68
N PRO A 37 3.29 9.76 -13.99
CA PRO A 37 3.65 8.52 -14.70
C PRO A 37 4.94 7.85 -14.18
N GLU A 38 5.78 8.57 -13.44
CA GLU A 38 6.97 8.05 -12.76
C GLU A 38 6.63 7.11 -11.58
N VAL A 39 5.41 7.17 -11.06
CA VAL A 39 4.93 6.24 -10.03
C VAL A 39 4.81 4.87 -10.66
N THR A 40 5.45 3.89 -10.04
CA THR A 40 5.59 2.53 -10.58
C THR A 40 4.62 1.54 -9.92
N ALA A 41 4.17 1.80 -8.70
CA ALA A 41 3.16 1.00 -7.99
C ALA A 41 2.50 1.80 -6.87
N ILE A 42 1.25 1.47 -6.53
CA ILE A 42 0.51 2.15 -5.46
C ILE A 42 -0.16 1.20 -4.46
N VAL A 43 -0.16 1.62 -3.20
CA VAL A 43 -0.90 0.98 -2.12
C VAL A 43 -1.81 2.01 -1.43
N ASN A 44 -3.11 1.75 -1.44
CA ASN A 44 -4.07 2.49 -0.62
C ASN A 44 -4.38 1.64 0.61
N MET A 45 -4.07 2.12 1.81
CA MET A 45 -4.44 1.47 3.06
C MET A 45 -5.68 2.17 3.62
N ASP A 46 -6.84 1.57 3.38
CA ASP A 46 -8.13 1.94 4.00
C ASP A 46 -8.55 3.40 3.74
N GLY A 47 -8.14 3.94 2.59
CA GLY A 47 -8.47 5.28 2.15
C GLY A 47 -9.64 5.30 1.18
N THR A 48 -10.70 6.01 1.52
CA THR A 48 -11.80 6.27 0.59
C THR A 48 -11.37 7.27 -0.48
N VAL A 49 -11.45 6.88 -1.75
CA VAL A 49 -11.17 7.77 -2.88
C VAL A 49 -12.46 8.43 -3.32
N PHE A 50 -12.73 9.64 -2.84
CA PHE A 50 -13.87 10.43 -3.30
C PHE A 50 -13.63 10.97 -4.72
N GLY A 51 -14.68 11.17 -5.51
CA GLY A 51 -14.58 11.78 -6.85
C GLY A 51 -13.75 10.98 -7.85
N TRP A 52 -13.75 9.66 -7.72
CA TRP A 52 -12.89 8.75 -8.47
C TRP A 52 -13.23 8.63 -9.95
N GLN A 53 -14.45 8.99 -10.38
CA GLN A 53 -15.05 8.61 -11.66
C GLN A 53 -14.21 8.94 -12.90
N ASP A 54 -13.49 10.07 -12.91
CA ASP A 54 -12.67 10.51 -14.04
C ASP A 54 -11.16 10.24 -13.85
N ILE A 55 -10.80 9.44 -12.84
CA ILE A 55 -9.42 9.06 -12.55
C ILE A 55 -9.10 7.77 -13.29
N THR A 56 -7.91 7.67 -13.88
CA THR A 56 -7.40 6.39 -14.40
C THR A 56 -6.02 6.13 -13.80
N VAL A 57 -5.84 4.93 -13.27
CA VAL A 57 -4.57 4.42 -12.76
C VAL A 57 -4.10 3.30 -13.69
N THR A 58 -2.88 3.44 -14.21
CA THR A 58 -2.27 2.43 -15.09
C THR A 58 -1.17 1.64 -14.39
N GLN A 59 -0.87 1.98 -13.14
CA GLN A 59 0.08 1.30 -12.28
C GLN A 59 -0.58 0.09 -11.59
N PRO A 60 0.20 -0.95 -11.21
CA PRO A 60 -0.26 -1.94 -10.26
C PRO A 60 -0.78 -1.28 -8.97
N PHE A 61 -1.93 -1.75 -8.50
CA PHE A 61 -2.63 -1.17 -7.36
C PHE A 61 -2.98 -2.24 -6.33
N MET A 62 -2.68 -1.97 -5.07
CA MET A 62 -3.16 -2.77 -3.94
C MET A 62 -4.03 -1.91 -3.03
N TYR A 63 -5.23 -2.40 -2.74
CA TYR A 63 -6.10 -1.85 -1.70
C TYR A 63 -6.02 -2.77 -0.47
N VAL A 64 -5.53 -2.24 0.64
CA VAL A 64 -5.52 -2.89 1.94
C VAL A 64 -6.66 -2.30 2.75
N GLN A 65 -7.60 -3.10 3.24
CA GLN A 65 -8.78 -2.56 3.92
C GLN A 65 -9.06 -3.26 5.25
N ALA A 66 -9.60 -2.48 6.18
CA ALA A 66 -10.27 -3.00 7.37
C ALA A 66 -11.76 -3.14 7.06
N ASP A 67 -12.35 -4.28 7.43
CA ASP A 67 -13.79 -4.59 7.24
C ASP A 67 -14.24 -4.98 5.82
N GLU A 68 -15.43 -5.58 5.72
CA GLU A 68 -16.02 -6.20 4.53
C GLU A 68 -16.78 -5.22 3.62
N GLU A 69 -17.20 -4.06 4.11
CA GLU A 69 -17.89 -3.03 3.31
C GLU A 69 -16.86 -2.27 2.45
N TYR A 70 -16.31 -2.95 1.44
CA TYR A 70 -15.29 -2.38 0.56
C TYR A 70 -15.84 -1.69 -0.67
N PHE A 71 -15.17 -0.59 -1.02
CA PHE A 71 -15.47 0.20 -2.20
C PHE A 71 -14.81 -0.44 -3.43
N SER A 72 -15.40 -1.53 -3.94
CA SER A 72 -14.88 -2.30 -5.08
C SER A 72 -14.85 -1.50 -6.39
N GLU A 73 -15.71 -0.50 -6.53
CA GLU A 73 -15.86 0.32 -7.74
C GLU A 73 -14.57 1.07 -8.11
N ILE A 74 -13.67 1.32 -7.15
CA ILE A 74 -12.37 1.94 -7.43
C ILE A 74 -11.54 1.14 -8.44
N PHE A 75 -11.70 -0.18 -8.49
CA PHE A 75 -10.96 -1.05 -9.41
C PHE A 75 -11.40 -0.88 -10.86
N ILE A 76 -12.58 -0.31 -11.14
CA ILE A 76 -13.02 0.05 -12.50
C ILE A 76 -12.00 0.99 -13.15
N ASN A 77 -11.36 1.83 -12.35
CA ASN A 77 -10.43 2.86 -12.79
C ASN A 77 -8.97 2.41 -12.77
N VAL A 78 -8.72 1.13 -12.48
CA VAL A 78 -7.39 0.52 -12.43
C VAL A 78 -7.19 -0.33 -13.68
N HIS A 79 -6.47 0.21 -14.66
CA HIS A 79 -6.20 -0.44 -15.94
C HIS A 79 -4.89 -1.26 -15.91
N ASN A 80 -4.66 -1.94 -14.78
CA ASN A 80 -3.54 -2.86 -14.55
C ASN A 80 -3.95 -3.86 -13.46
N LYS A 81 -3.00 -4.63 -12.92
CA LYS A 81 -3.27 -5.58 -11.85
C LYS A 81 -3.73 -4.86 -10.58
N GLY A 82 -4.97 -5.16 -10.17
CA GLY A 82 -5.54 -4.79 -8.88
C GLY A 82 -5.47 -5.94 -7.88
N TYR A 83 -5.14 -5.62 -6.63
CA TYR A 83 -5.09 -6.55 -5.51
C TYR A 83 -5.94 -6.01 -4.36
N LEU A 84 -6.74 -6.87 -3.74
CA LEU A 84 -7.45 -6.56 -2.51
C LEU A 84 -6.92 -7.43 -1.38
N ALA A 85 -6.60 -6.80 -0.26
CA ALA A 85 -6.23 -7.46 0.99
C ALA A 85 -7.17 -6.99 2.10
N LEU A 86 -8.02 -7.91 2.57
CA LEU A 86 -9.00 -7.65 3.61
C LEU A 86 -8.47 -8.14 4.96
N PHE A 87 -8.58 -7.28 5.97
CA PHE A 87 -8.26 -7.58 7.36
C PHE A 87 -9.54 -7.44 8.20
N GLU A 88 -10.32 -8.51 8.28
CA GLU A 88 -11.63 -8.54 8.95
C GLU A 88 -11.58 -8.20 10.45
N SER A 89 -10.43 -8.43 11.10
CA SER A 89 -10.24 -8.11 12.53
C SER A 89 -9.75 -6.69 12.79
N PHE A 90 -9.55 -5.89 11.75
CA PHE A 90 -8.99 -4.54 11.86
C PHE A 90 -10.10 -3.50 11.80
N ASN A 91 -9.78 -2.30 12.25
CA ASN A 91 -10.58 -1.10 12.01
C ASN A 91 -9.71 -0.02 11.36
N HIS A 92 -10.32 1.14 11.07
CA HIS A 92 -9.66 2.21 10.33
C HIS A 92 -8.32 2.65 10.91
N VAL A 93 -8.16 2.69 12.24
CA VAL A 93 -6.90 3.16 12.86
C VAL A 93 -5.85 2.05 13.00
N SER A 94 -6.21 0.79 12.73
CA SER A 94 -5.33 -0.38 12.85
C SER A 94 -4.08 -0.33 11.96
N PHE A 95 -4.08 0.50 10.91
CA PHE A 95 -2.94 0.67 10.01
C PHE A 95 -1.92 1.73 10.46
N SER A 96 -2.07 2.27 11.68
CA SER A 96 -1.21 3.32 12.21
C SER A 96 -0.50 2.89 13.49
N ASP A 97 0.67 3.49 13.73
CA ASP A 97 1.50 3.21 14.91
C ASP A 97 0.79 3.54 16.24
N ILE A 98 -0.31 4.29 16.22
CA ILE A 98 -1.07 4.61 17.43
C ILE A 98 -1.59 3.35 18.13
N VAL A 99 -1.86 2.28 17.39
CA VAL A 99 -2.33 1.02 17.97
C VAL A 99 -1.20 0.28 18.67
N VAL A 100 0.01 0.28 18.08
CA VAL A 100 1.21 -0.26 18.75
C VAL A 100 1.55 0.57 19.98
N LEU A 101 1.50 1.90 19.88
CA LEU A 101 1.80 2.80 20.99
C LEU A 101 0.80 2.61 22.14
N LYS A 102 -0.50 2.55 21.82
CA LYS A 102 -1.55 2.32 22.82
C LYS A 102 -1.35 0.99 23.52
N ASP A 103 -1.14 -0.08 22.74
CA ASP A 103 -0.92 -1.42 23.28
C ASP A 103 0.36 -1.48 24.13
N TRP A 104 1.43 -0.79 23.71
CA TRP A 104 2.64 -0.66 24.50
C TRP A 104 2.39 0.05 25.84
N LEU A 105 1.65 1.16 25.83
CA LEU A 105 1.35 1.91 27.05
C LEU A 105 0.44 1.12 28.01
N GLU A 106 -0.49 0.32 27.49
CA GLU A 106 -1.44 -0.46 28.29
C GLU A 106 -0.83 -1.78 28.79
N ASN A 107 -0.03 -2.47 27.96
CA ASN A 107 0.38 -3.86 28.18
C ASN A 107 1.90 -4.06 28.28
N GLY A 108 2.71 -3.04 28.00
CA GLY A 108 4.16 -3.15 27.79
C GLY A 108 4.50 -3.64 26.37
N LEU A 109 5.79 -3.61 25.99
CA LEU A 109 6.23 -4.16 24.69
C LEU A 109 6.05 -5.67 24.72
N LYS A 110 5.02 -6.17 24.04
CA LYS A 110 4.69 -7.60 23.95
C LYS A 110 4.26 -7.92 22.53
N ASP A 111 4.48 -9.18 22.14
CA ASP A 111 3.95 -9.72 20.90
C ASP A 111 2.43 -9.92 21.06
N THR A 112 1.66 -8.88 20.75
CA THR A 112 0.19 -8.94 20.76
C THR A 112 -0.36 -9.27 19.38
N PRO A 113 -1.61 -9.75 19.29
CA PRO A 113 -2.27 -9.94 17.99
C PRO A 113 -2.25 -8.67 17.14
N GLN A 114 -2.43 -7.49 17.76
CA GLN A 114 -2.42 -6.18 17.11
C GLN A 114 -1.04 -5.82 16.56
N PHE A 115 0.02 -6.10 17.32
CA PHE A 115 1.38 -5.90 16.86
C PHE A 115 1.72 -6.79 15.65
N ASN A 116 1.39 -8.08 15.71
CA ASN A 116 1.60 -9.02 14.62
C ASN A 116 0.79 -8.66 13.36
N ALA A 117 -0.42 -8.14 13.58
CA ALA A 117 -1.30 -7.62 12.55
C ALA A 117 -0.66 -6.47 11.74
N ILE A 118 -0.10 -5.47 12.41
CA ILE A 118 0.59 -4.35 11.76
C ILE A 118 1.84 -4.83 11.02
N LEU A 119 2.56 -5.79 11.62
CA LEU A 119 3.72 -6.39 10.98
C LEU A 119 3.34 -7.16 9.71
N ASP A 120 2.20 -7.83 9.70
CA ASP A 120 1.66 -8.52 8.52
C ASP A 120 1.28 -7.53 7.40
N VAL A 121 0.67 -6.39 7.72
CA VAL A 121 0.41 -5.32 6.74
C VAL A 121 1.72 -4.77 6.17
N ALA A 122 2.70 -4.48 7.03
CA ALA A 122 4.01 -3.98 6.61
C ALA A 122 4.72 -4.98 5.67
N ARG A 123 4.68 -6.28 6.01
CA ARG A 123 5.23 -7.36 5.18
C ARG A 123 4.50 -7.49 3.85
N LEU A 124 3.17 -7.38 3.85
CA LEU A 124 2.36 -7.41 2.63
C LEU A 124 2.71 -6.26 1.69
N ASN A 125 2.78 -5.03 2.21
CA ASN A 125 3.15 -3.84 1.46
C ASN A 125 4.57 -3.97 0.89
N ALA A 126 5.53 -4.42 1.69
CA ALA A 126 6.90 -4.66 1.26
C ALA A 126 6.97 -5.74 0.16
N ALA A 127 6.23 -6.83 0.29
CA ALA A 127 6.19 -7.89 -0.71
C ALA A 127 5.59 -7.38 -2.03
N PHE A 128 4.46 -6.68 -1.98
CA PHE A 128 3.83 -6.08 -3.16
C PHE A 128 4.81 -5.15 -3.87
N LEU A 129 5.33 -4.15 -3.16
CA LEU A 129 6.26 -3.17 -3.74
C LEU A 129 7.53 -3.84 -4.27
N SER A 130 8.10 -4.81 -3.55
CA SER A 130 9.29 -5.53 -4.03
C SER A 130 9.00 -6.26 -5.35
N THR A 131 7.85 -6.92 -5.46
CA THR A 131 7.49 -7.64 -6.70
C THR A 131 7.21 -6.71 -7.88
N THR A 132 6.65 -5.53 -7.64
CA THR A 132 6.29 -4.58 -8.70
C THR A 132 7.45 -3.68 -9.09
N LEU A 133 8.35 -3.35 -8.16
CA LEU A 133 9.47 -2.47 -8.39
C LEU A 133 10.71 -3.25 -8.85
N ILE A 134 11.10 -4.34 -8.17
CA ILE A 134 12.43 -4.95 -8.33
C ILE A 134 12.51 -5.92 -9.53
N THR A 135 11.39 -6.44 -10.04
CA THR A 135 11.40 -7.47 -11.10
C THR A 135 10.95 -6.95 -12.48
N PRO A 136 11.82 -6.90 -13.50
CA PRO A 136 11.38 -7.19 -14.86
C PRO A 136 11.07 -8.70 -14.90
N ARG A 137 9.80 -9.07 -15.16
CA ARG A 137 9.30 -10.48 -15.16
C ARG A 137 10.34 -11.48 -15.73
N PRO A 138 10.56 -12.68 -15.12
CA PRO A 138 9.50 -13.63 -14.77
C PRO A 138 9.66 -14.38 -13.41
N HIS A 139 8.56 -15.04 -13.01
CA HIS A 139 8.36 -16.04 -11.94
C HIS A 139 7.94 -15.58 -10.53
N LEU A 140 6.65 -15.82 -10.29
CA LEU A 140 5.89 -16.02 -9.04
C LEU A 140 6.64 -15.84 -7.69
N CYS A 141 6.38 -14.72 -7.04
CA CYS A 141 6.20 -14.71 -5.58
C CYS A 141 4.69 -14.80 -5.32
N GLN A 142 4.23 -15.84 -4.61
CA GLN A 142 2.82 -15.98 -4.26
C GLN A 142 2.47 -15.02 -3.12
N LEU A 143 1.73 -13.96 -3.43
CA LEU A 143 0.96 -13.18 -2.47
C LEU A 143 -0.18 -14.06 -1.93
N SER A 144 0.07 -14.91 -0.93
CA SER A 144 -0.94 -15.85 -0.41
C SER A 144 -2.10 -15.14 0.34
N LYS A 145 -1.93 -13.87 0.71
CA LYS A 145 -2.92 -13.08 1.44
C LYS A 145 -3.69 -12.04 0.60
N ALA A 146 -3.21 -11.70 -0.60
CA ALA A 146 -3.90 -10.77 -1.50
C ALA A 146 -4.46 -11.53 -2.68
N LYS A 147 -5.79 -11.54 -2.84
CA LYS A 147 -6.44 -12.18 -3.98
C LYS A 147 -6.43 -11.19 -5.16
N PRO A 148 -6.07 -11.62 -6.38
CA PRO A 148 -6.23 -10.78 -7.56
C PRO A 148 -7.72 -10.46 -7.75
N TYR A 149 -8.04 -9.19 -7.98
CA TYR A 149 -9.38 -8.75 -8.30
C TYR A 149 -9.56 -8.76 -9.83
N PHE A 150 -10.61 -9.41 -10.30
CA PHE A 150 -11.03 -9.38 -11.70
C PHE A 150 -12.48 -8.86 -11.75
N PRO A 151 -12.75 -7.79 -12.53
CA PRO A 151 -14.12 -7.31 -12.72
C PRO A 151 -15.00 -8.33 -13.45
#